data_AF-A0A8I0TS48-F1
#
_entry.id   AF-A0A8I0TS48-F1
#
_cell.length_a   1.000
_cell.length_b   1.000
_cell.length_c   1.000
_cell.angle_alpha   90.00
_cell.angle_beta   90.00
_cell.angle_gamma   90.00
#
_symmetry.space_group_name_H-M   'P 1'
#
loop_
_entity.id
_entity.type
_entity.pdbx_description
1 polymer ?
#
loop_
_entity_poly.entity_id
_entity_poly.type
_entity_poly.pdbx_seq_one_letter_code
_entity_poly.pdbx_strand_id
1 'polypeptide(L)' 'MIDAVSDHGSVVLGTDGRAMNWHLVVTGPHRGHIGHVTDVGALPFGAEFGHTTSAPGFADWVAHWAAGKEWFDAESSPW' A
#
# COMPACT_ATOMS: atom_id res chain seq x y z
N MET A 1 -11.12 -7.85 11.16
CA MET A 1 -11.08 -7.11 9.88
C MET A 1 -9.82 -7.44 9.10
N ILE A 2 -8.65 -7.53 9.75
CA ILE A 2 -7.38 -7.96 9.11
C ILE A 2 -7.47 -9.36 8.47
N ASP A 3 -8.10 -10.34 9.12
CA ASP A 3 -8.14 -11.73 8.61
C ASP A 3 -8.93 -11.86 7.29
N ALA A 4 -10.10 -11.21 7.19
CA ALA A 4 -10.90 -11.25 5.98
C ALA A 4 -10.17 -10.61 4.77
N VAL A 5 -9.44 -9.52 4.99
CA VAL A 5 -8.59 -8.90 3.95
C VAL A 5 -7.41 -9.80 3.65
N SER A 6 -6.77 -10.41 4.66
CA SER A 6 -5.59 -11.27 4.50
C SER A 6 -5.88 -12.57 3.75
N ASP A 7 -7.07 -13.14 3.91
CA ASP A 7 -7.41 -14.47 3.41
C ASP A 7 -8.30 -14.46 2.15
N HIS A 8 -9.05 -13.38 1.91
CA HIS A 8 -10.05 -13.33 0.84
C HIS A 8 -9.88 -12.07 -0.03
N GLY A 9 -9.37 -12.28 -1.25
CA GLY A 9 -9.31 -11.24 -2.29
C GLY A 9 -8.13 -10.28 -2.20
N SER A 10 -7.20 -10.48 -1.27
CA SER A 10 -5.90 -9.81 -1.25
C SER A 10 -4.76 -10.76 -0.89
N VAL A 11 -3.52 -10.33 -1.15
CA VAL A 11 -2.28 -11.04 -0.76
C VAL A 11 -1.44 -10.10 0.10
N VAL A 12 -0.95 -10.58 1.24
CA VAL A 12 0.02 -9.86 2.08
C VAL A 12 1.39 -9.86 1.37
N LEU A 13 1.91 -8.67 1.07
CA LEU A 13 3.19 -8.48 0.39
C LEU A 13 4.38 -8.43 1.37
N GLY A 14 4.13 -7.99 2.60
CA GLY A 14 5.17 -7.80 3.60
C GLY A 14 4.71 -6.88 4.72
N THR A 15 5.62 -6.60 5.66
CA THR A 15 5.33 -5.79 6.84
C THR A 15 6.43 -4.76 7.10
N ASP A 16 6.03 -3.55 7.49
CA ASP A 16 6.95 -2.48 7.92
C ASP A 16 7.15 -2.44 9.45
N GLY A 17 6.56 -3.37 10.20
CA GLY A 17 6.58 -3.34 11.65
C GLY A 17 5.44 -4.14 12.28
N ARG A 18 5.24 -4.03 13.60
CA ARG A 18 4.22 -4.86 14.27
C ARG A 18 2.81 -4.40 13.84
N ALA A 19 2.11 -5.26 13.09
CA ALA A 19 0.74 -5.07 12.59
C ALA A 19 0.53 -4.01 11.48
N MET A 20 1.57 -3.76 10.70
CA MET A 20 1.59 -2.81 9.59
C MET A 20 1.90 -3.58 8.30
N ASN A 21 0.86 -3.96 7.56
CA ASN A 21 0.97 -4.91 6.44
C ASN A 21 0.64 -4.24 5.10
N TRP A 22 1.44 -4.54 4.08
CA TRP A 22 1.11 -4.20 2.71
C TRP A 22 0.24 -5.29 2.10
N HIS A 23 -0.87 -4.89 1.48
CA HIS A 23 -1.80 -5.79 0.83
C HIS A 23 -1.97 -5.44 -0.64
N LEU A 24 -1.92 -6.44 -1.52
CA LEU A 24 -2.31 -6.36 -2.93
C LEU A 24 -3.72 -6.91 -3.11
N VAL A 25 -4.66 -6.11 -3.60
CA VAL A 25 -6.00 -6.60 -3.97
C VAL A 25 -5.89 -7.43 -5.25
N VAL A 26 -6.33 -8.70 -5.21
CA VAL A 26 -6.21 -9.64 -6.33
C VAL A 26 -7.55 -9.95 -7.02
N THR A 27 -8.68 -9.53 -6.45
CA THR A 27 -10.02 -9.75 -7.01
C THR A 27 -10.92 -8.52 -6.91
N GLY A 28 -11.93 -8.42 -7.78
CA GLY A 28 -12.95 -7.37 -7.75
C GLY A 28 -12.54 -6.07 -8.46
N PRO A 29 -13.37 -5.00 -8.37
CA PRO A 29 -13.17 -3.74 -9.11
C PRO A 29 -11.87 -2.99 -8.78
N HIS A 30 -11.26 -3.28 -7.63
CA HIS A 30 -10.03 -2.65 -7.15
C HIS A 30 -8.80 -3.55 -7.33
N ARG A 31 -8.91 -4.63 -8.11
CA ARG A 31 -7.80 -5.53 -8.40
C ARG A 31 -6.59 -4.76 -8.93
N GLY A 32 -5.43 -4.97 -8.33
CA GLY A 32 -4.18 -4.30 -8.66
C GLY A 32 -3.83 -3.14 -7.72
N HIS A 33 -4.78 -2.66 -6.91
CA HIS A 33 -4.50 -1.66 -5.89
C HIS A 33 -3.70 -2.26 -4.74
N ILE A 34 -2.80 -1.44 -4.19
CA ILE A 34 -1.99 -1.76 -3.03
C ILE A 34 -2.32 -0.79 -1.90
N GLY A 35 -2.39 -1.29 -0.68
CA GLY A 35 -2.60 -0.47 0.50
C GLY A 35 -1.76 -0.91 1.69
N HIS A 36 -1.35 0.05 2.49
CA HIS A 36 -0.74 -0.15 3.80
C HIS A 36 -1.84 -0.22 4.86
N VAL A 37 -2.08 -1.43 5.36
CA VAL A 37 -3.11 -1.70 6.38
C VAL A 37 -2.47 -1.66 7.76
N THR A 38 -3.09 -0.89 8.64
CA THR A 38 -2.71 -0.68 10.04
C THR A 38 -3.90 -1.02 10.94
N ASP A 39 -3.75 -0.84 12.25
CA ASP A 39 -4.84 -0.97 13.21
C ASP A 39 -5.91 0.12 13.08
N VAL A 40 -5.56 1.29 12.54
CA VAL A 40 -6.47 2.44 12.39
C VAL A 40 -7.10 2.57 11.01
N GLY A 41 -6.58 1.87 9.99
CA GLY A 41 -7.12 1.95 8.63
C GLY A 41 -6.18 1.47 7.54
N ALA A 42 -6.50 1.82 6.30
CA ALA A 42 -5.71 1.48 5.12
C ALA A 42 -5.34 2.73 4.31
N LEU A 43 -4.06 2.88 3.99
CA LEU A 43 -3.55 3.97 3.16
C LEU A 43 -3.22 3.43 1.76
N PRO A 44 -3.83 3.96 0.69
CA PRO A 44 -3.56 3.49 -0.66
C PRO A 44 -2.18 3.95 -1.18
N PHE A 45 -1.52 3.08 -1.95
CA PHE A 45 -0.24 3.37 -2.60
C PHE A 45 -0.44 3.94 -4.00
N GLY A 46 0.24 5.05 -4.30
CA GLY A 46 0.24 5.69 -5.60
C GLY A 46 0.14 7.21 -5.51
N ALA A 47 0.71 7.90 -6.49
CA ALA A 47 0.78 9.35 -6.53
C ALA A 47 -0.59 10.04 -6.58
N GLU A 48 -1.58 9.37 -7.15
CA GLU A 48 -2.97 9.85 -7.16
C GLU A 48 -3.57 10.01 -5.75
N PHE A 49 -3.00 9.35 -4.74
CA PHE A 49 -3.46 9.40 -3.36
C PHE A 49 -2.67 10.40 -2.49
N GLY A 50 -1.62 11.05 -3.03
CA GLY A 50 -0.91 12.14 -2.37
C GLY A 50 0.03 11.73 -1.23
N HIS A 51 0.29 10.44 -1.04
CA HIS A 51 1.20 9.94 -0.01
C HIS A 51 2.60 9.65 -0.54
N THR A 52 2.72 9.25 -1.81
CA THR A 52 3.99 8.91 -2.45
C THR A 52 4.10 9.56 -3.82
N THR A 53 5.31 9.70 -4.35
CA THR A 53 5.57 10.11 -5.74
C THR A 53 5.50 8.95 -6.74
N SER A 54 5.43 7.70 -6.27
CA SER A 54 5.37 6.51 -7.13
C SER A 54 4.03 6.34 -7.83
N ALA A 55 4.03 5.78 -9.05
CA ALA A 55 2.79 5.38 -9.71
C ALA A 55 2.08 4.25 -8.93
N PRO A 56 0.75 4.09 -9.06
CA PRO A 56 0.04 3.01 -8.38
C PRO A 56 0.38 1.64 -8.96
N GLY A 57 0.17 0.59 -8.16
CA GLY A 57 0.25 -0.81 -8.60
C GLY A 57 1.54 -1.54 -8.22
N PHE A 58 1.57 -2.84 -8.51
CA PHE A 58 2.59 -3.76 -7.99
C PHE A 58 4.01 -3.50 -8.50
N ALA A 59 4.17 -3.21 -9.79
CA ALA A 59 5.51 -2.98 -10.35
C ALA A 59 6.20 -1.77 -9.69
N ASP A 60 5.48 -0.65 -9.59
CA ASP A 60 5.98 0.56 -8.95
C ASP A 60 6.15 0.43 -7.44
N TRP A 61 5.28 -0.35 -6.78
CA TRP A 61 5.48 -0.69 -5.37
C TRP A 61 6.77 -1.49 -5.14
N VAL A 62 7.04 -2.52 -5.95
CA VAL A 62 8.29 -3.28 -5.87
C VAL A 62 9.50 -2.40 -6.17
N ALA A 63 9.43 -1.53 -7.17
CA ALA A 63 10.53 -0.63 -7.50
C ALA A 63 10.80 0.36 -6.36
N HIS A 64 9.76 0.89 -5.73
CA HIS A 64 9.86 1.79 -4.57
C HIS A 64 10.50 1.07 -3.38
N TRP A 65 10.02 -0.12 -3.05
CA TRP A 65 10.56 -0.98 -2.01
C TRP A 65 12.04 -1.31 -2.24
N ALA A 66 12.37 -1.81 -3.44
CA ALA A 66 13.72 -2.23 -3.79
C ALA A 66 14.72 -1.06 -3.78
N ALA A 67 14.25 0.16 -4.03
CA ALA A 67 15.06 1.37 -3.93
C ALA A 67 15.28 1.84 -2.48
N GLY A 68 14.61 1.25 -1.48
CA GLY A 68 14.70 1.66 -0.09
C GLY A 68 14.19 3.09 0.16
N LYS A 69 13.21 3.53 -0.64
CA LYS A 69 12.61 4.85 -0.49
C LYS A 69 11.70 4.91 0.74
N GLU A 70 11.55 6.12 1.27
CA GLU A 70 10.52 6.40 2.27
C GLU A 70 9.13 6.22 1.66
N TRP A 71 8.27 5.46 2.33
CA TRP A 71 6.91 5.18 1.85
C TRP A 71 6.04 6.43 1.68
N PHE A 72 6.38 7.50 2.40
CA PHE A 72 5.69 8.79 2.38
C PHE A 72 6.62 9.90 1.85
N ASP A 73 6.97 9.81 0.57
CA ASP A 73 7.92 10.73 -0.08
C ASP A 73 7.25 11.89 -0.83
N ALA A 74 5.91 11.98 -0.82
CA ALA A 74 5.22 13.15 -1.32
C ALA A 74 5.34 14.32 -0.34
N GLU A 75 5.52 15.53 -0.87
CA GLU A 75 5.58 16.74 -0.06
C GLU A 75 4.25 16.92 0.69
N SER A 76 4.31 17.06 2.02
CA SER A 76 3.14 17.36 2.82
C SER A 76 2.60 18.72 2.40
N SER A 77 1.40 18.75 1.82
CA SER A 77 0.74 20.01 1.45
C SER A 77 0.73 20.95 2.67
N PRO A 78 1.15 22.22 2.52
CA PRO A 78 1.32 23.15 3.64
C PRO A 78 -0.01 23.70 4.22
N TRP A 79 -1.14 23.01 4.01
CA TRP A 79 -2.47 23.49 4.39
C TRP A 79 -3.33 22.36 4.97
#